data_AF-A0A849TVQ3-F1
#
_entry.id   AF-A0A849TVQ3-F1
#
_cell.length_a   1.000
_cell.length_b   1.000
_cell.length_c   1.000
_cell.angle_alpha   90.00
_cell.angle_beta   90.00
_cell.angle_gamma   90.00
#
_symmetry.space_group_name_H-M   'P 1'
#
loop_
_entity.id
_entity.type
_entity.pdbx_description
1 polymer ?
#
loop_
_entity_poly.entity_id
_entity_poly.type
_entity_poly.pdbx_seq_one_letter_code
_entity_poly.pdbx_strand_id
1 'polypeptide(L)'
;LAPPAFGLSGVLPAMLRLAVADMEHLGRQTGRMIALSTIGSLAGTWGTAFFLLSWLGSQSLMAWLGGIQVGLGVLWFMKGTSALPLVSLMILGCFALLGTMALNPIQRLKTPIYQEESPYQQVRIREDNLFRYLVLDRTFHATMWKVDPTTLFLPYSQMMVSSLALVSEPKRGLILGHGGGSIAKWLARHWPDLEMDIVEFDPVVVRMAEEYFEYHPPANHHIFVKDGRAFLNATNHTYDVMWIDAFARDMIPFHLTTTEFYSLVRRHLNPEGIVAVNLASSGKEGDLARAAAVVQTMRQAFPVLTTFGVEGPWKTGMTPAKNLIFFGGHAIEHESENGVVAKITDMAMNQRLPMETIALLSTRRTEPWPPGVVLSDDFAPYDLLLGRERSQLVE
;
A
#
# COMPACT_ATOMS: atom_id res chain seq x y z
N LEU A 1 12.89 -20.39 4.73
CA LEU A 1 13.10 -21.25 3.53
C LEU A 1 14.50 -21.84 3.42
N ALA A 2 15.57 -21.16 3.90
CA ALA A 2 16.94 -21.64 3.70
C ALA A 2 17.23 -23.06 4.23
N PRO A 3 16.82 -23.46 5.46
CA PRO A 3 17.11 -24.81 5.95
C PRO A 3 16.35 -25.93 5.18
N PRO A 4 15.03 -25.79 4.89
CA PRO A 4 14.29 -26.68 4.00
C PRO A 4 14.90 -26.87 2.61
N ALA A 5 15.31 -25.78 1.98
CA ALA A 5 15.86 -25.78 0.63
C ALA A 5 17.24 -26.48 0.59
N PHE A 6 18.06 -26.27 1.62
CA PHE A 6 19.35 -26.95 1.80
C PHE A 6 19.19 -28.47 1.98
N GLY A 7 18.19 -28.92 2.75
CA GLY A 7 17.91 -30.34 2.93
C GLY A 7 17.46 -31.02 1.63
N LEU A 8 16.59 -30.37 0.86
CA LEU A 8 16.10 -30.89 -0.43
C LEU A 8 17.19 -30.91 -1.51
N SER A 9 18.08 -29.92 -1.54
CA SER A 9 19.18 -29.88 -2.52
C SER A 9 20.23 -30.97 -2.30
N GLY A 10 20.30 -31.53 -1.09
CA GLY A 10 21.19 -32.65 -0.75
C GLY A 10 20.72 -34.03 -1.25
N VAL A 11 19.45 -34.18 -1.65
CA VAL A 11 18.86 -35.48 -2.02
C VAL A 11 19.48 -36.04 -3.29
N LEU A 12 19.62 -35.23 -4.35
CA LEU A 12 20.16 -35.68 -5.63
C LEU A 12 21.63 -36.11 -5.53
N PRO A 13 22.55 -35.34 -4.90
CA PRO A 13 23.92 -35.80 -4.65
C PRO A 13 24.02 -37.09 -3.83
N ALA A 14 23.15 -37.26 -2.82
CA ALA A 14 23.13 -38.47 -2.01
C ALA A 14 22.65 -39.70 -2.81
N MET A 15 21.61 -39.54 -3.63
CA MET A 15 21.12 -40.59 -4.52
C MET A 15 22.15 -40.97 -5.58
N LEU A 16 22.86 -39.99 -6.15
CA LEU A 16 23.93 -40.24 -7.11
C LEU A 16 25.08 -41.03 -6.46
N ARG A 17 25.48 -40.71 -5.22
CA ARG A 17 26.50 -41.49 -4.49
C ARG A 17 26.09 -42.95 -4.26
N LEU A 18 24.82 -43.22 -3.99
CA LEU A 18 24.32 -44.60 -3.82
C LEU A 18 24.25 -45.37 -5.15
N ALA A 19 23.98 -44.69 -6.26
CA ALA A 19 23.95 -45.28 -7.59
C ALA A 19 25.36 -45.60 -8.15
N VAL A 20 26.42 -45.04 -7.58
CA VAL A 20 27.82 -45.27 -7.98
C VAL A 20 28.36 -46.66 -7.59
N ALA A 21 27.57 -47.48 -6.91
CA ALA A 21 27.97 -48.84 -6.53
C ALA A 21 28.10 -49.82 -7.72
N ASP A 22 27.50 -49.52 -8.89
CA ASP A 22 27.57 -50.35 -10.10
C ASP A 22 28.11 -49.56 -11.32
N MET A 23 29.39 -49.75 -11.64
CA MET A 23 30.11 -49.02 -12.69
C MET A 23 29.60 -49.31 -14.11
N GLU A 24 28.88 -50.41 -14.32
CA GLU A 24 28.46 -50.87 -15.67
C GLU A 24 27.18 -50.17 -16.17
N HIS A 25 26.37 -49.59 -15.27
CA HIS A 25 25.09 -48.93 -15.60
C HIS A 25 25.01 -47.46 -15.19
N LEU A 26 26.13 -46.90 -14.72
CA LEU A 26 26.24 -45.57 -14.11
C LEU A 26 25.62 -44.46 -14.98
N GLY A 27 25.99 -44.38 -16.26
CA GLY A 27 25.55 -43.29 -17.15
C GLY A 27 24.03 -43.27 -17.39
N ARG A 28 23.41 -44.45 -17.57
CA ARG A 28 21.96 -44.56 -17.83
C ARG A 28 21.13 -44.31 -16.58
N GLN A 29 21.60 -44.76 -15.42
CA GLN A 29 20.94 -44.53 -14.13
C GLN A 29 21.04 -43.08 -13.69
N THR A 30 22.24 -42.48 -13.76
CA THR A 30 22.46 -41.05 -13.50
C THR A 30 21.63 -40.17 -14.43
N GLY A 31 21.59 -40.46 -15.72
CA GLY A 31 20.78 -39.71 -16.69
C GLY A 31 19.28 -39.77 -16.40
N ARG A 32 18.76 -40.96 -16.07
CA ARG A 32 17.34 -41.12 -15.68
C ARG A 32 16.99 -40.37 -14.40
N MET A 33 17.88 -40.41 -13.39
CA MET A 33 17.68 -39.70 -12.13
C MET A 33 17.63 -38.18 -12.33
N ILE A 34 18.54 -37.63 -13.13
CA ILE A 34 18.55 -36.21 -13.46
C ILE A 34 17.28 -35.83 -14.23
N ALA A 35 16.90 -36.61 -15.25
CA ALA A 35 15.68 -36.35 -16.02
C ALA A 35 14.41 -36.37 -15.16
N LEU A 36 14.26 -37.37 -14.28
CA LEU A 36 13.17 -37.45 -13.31
C LEU A 36 13.16 -36.26 -12.35
N SER A 37 14.33 -35.85 -11.85
CA SER A 37 14.47 -34.69 -10.98
C SER A 37 14.06 -33.39 -11.68
N THR A 38 14.43 -33.21 -12.94
CA THR A 38 14.08 -32.00 -13.72
C THR A 38 12.59 -31.95 -14.04
N ILE A 39 12.00 -33.07 -14.45
CA ILE A 39 10.55 -33.16 -14.70
C ILE A 39 9.78 -32.90 -13.40
N GLY A 40 10.21 -33.51 -12.29
CA GLY A 40 9.62 -33.30 -10.98
C GLY A 40 9.75 -31.85 -10.50
N SER A 41 10.90 -31.21 -10.71
CA SER A 41 11.08 -29.80 -10.32
C SER A 41 10.21 -28.86 -11.16
N LEU A 42 10.11 -29.08 -12.47
CA LEU A 42 9.25 -28.27 -13.35
C LEU A 42 7.77 -28.43 -12.96
N ALA A 43 7.30 -29.66 -12.79
CA ALA A 43 5.94 -29.95 -12.35
C ALA A 43 5.65 -29.37 -10.96
N GLY A 44 6.62 -29.45 -10.04
CA GLY A 44 6.51 -28.88 -8.70
C GLY A 44 6.46 -27.35 -8.71
N THR A 45 7.31 -26.69 -9.49
CA THR A 45 7.35 -25.23 -9.61
C THR A 45 6.06 -24.70 -10.24
N TRP A 46 5.60 -25.28 -11.35
CA TRP A 46 4.36 -24.88 -12.00
C TRP A 46 3.14 -25.24 -11.15
N GLY A 47 3.09 -26.46 -10.61
CA GLY A 47 2.03 -26.89 -9.71
C GLY A 47 1.89 -25.98 -8.50
N THR A 48 3.03 -25.53 -7.95
CA THR A 48 3.04 -24.59 -6.83
C THR A 48 2.57 -23.20 -7.27
N ALA A 49 3.15 -22.65 -8.33
CA ALA A 49 2.87 -21.28 -8.77
C ALA A 49 1.42 -21.10 -9.27
N PHE A 50 0.88 -22.06 -10.02
CA PHE A 50 -0.43 -21.92 -10.66
C PHE A 50 -1.59 -22.50 -9.84
N PHE A 51 -1.35 -23.48 -8.96
CA PHE A 51 -2.43 -24.18 -8.27
C PHE A 51 -2.31 -24.11 -6.75
N LEU A 52 -1.18 -24.56 -6.17
CA LEU A 52 -1.08 -24.67 -4.71
C LEU A 52 -1.02 -23.30 -4.03
N LEU A 53 -0.34 -22.32 -4.63
CA LEU A 53 -0.29 -20.96 -4.09
C LEU A 53 -1.68 -20.32 -4.08
N SER A 54 -2.43 -20.48 -5.18
CA SER A 54 -3.77 -19.93 -5.33
C SER A 54 -4.79 -20.60 -4.40
N TRP A 55 -4.66 -21.90 -4.14
CA TRP A 55 -5.66 -22.65 -3.38
C TRP A 55 -5.36 -22.73 -1.87
N LEU A 56 -4.09 -22.85 -1.49
CA LEU A 56 -3.68 -23.03 -0.09
C LEU A 56 -3.08 -21.75 0.52
N GLY A 57 -2.66 -20.79 -0.31
CA GLY A 57 -1.93 -19.61 0.13
C GLY A 57 -0.47 -19.91 0.53
N SER A 58 0.38 -18.89 0.46
CA SER A 58 1.84 -19.05 0.68
C SER A 58 2.21 -19.51 2.09
N GLN A 59 1.51 -19.04 3.13
CA GLN A 59 1.80 -19.41 4.52
C GLN A 59 1.45 -20.87 4.83
N SER A 60 0.29 -21.35 4.37
CA SER A 60 -0.12 -22.74 4.57
C SER A 60 0.81 -23.70 3.84
N LEU A 61 1.21 -23.35 2.61
CA LEU A 61 2.15 -24.14 1.83
C LEU A 61 3.50 -24.31 2.56
N MET A 62 4.02 -23.22 3.14
CA MET A 62 5.25 -23.27 3.94
C MET A 62 5.09 -24.15 5.19
N ALA A 63 3.96 -24.07 5.88
CA ALA A 63 3.69 -24.88 7.07
C ALA A 63 3.61 -26.38 6.72
N TRP A 64 2.91 -26.73 5.64
CA TRP A 64 2.79 -28.12 5.17
C TRP A 64 4.15 -28.69 4.72
N LEU A 65 4.91 -27.95 3.92
CA LEU A 65 6.25 -28.37 3.50
C LEU A 65 7.19 -28.57 4.69
N GLY A 66 7.17 -27.64 5.65
CA GLY A 66 7.93 -27.77 6.89
C GLY A 66 7.53 -29.01 7.69
N GLY A 67 6.22 -29.22 7.89
CA GLY A 67 5.70 -30.40 8.59
C GLY A 67 6.08 -31.73 7.94
N ILE A 68 5.99 -31.81 6.60
CA ILE A 68 6.38 -33.01 5.84
C ILE A 68 7.88 -33.30 6.00
N GLN A 69 8.74 -32.30 5.85
CA GLN A 69 10.20 -32.46 5.99
C GLN A 69 10.58 -32.92 7.40
N VAL A 70 9.95 -32.32 8.39
CA VAL A 70 10.14 -32.67 9.80
C VAL A 70 9.68 -34.11 10.08
N GLY A 71 8.51 -34.51 9.55
CA GLY A 71 8.03 -35.89 9.63
C GLY A 71 8.95 -36.90 8.95
N LEU A 72 9.48 -36.58 7.77
CA LEU A 72 10.47 -37.41 7.08
C LEU A 72 11.78 -37.53 7.86
N GLY A 73 12.22 -36.44 8.50
CA GLY A 73 13.38 -36.44 9.41
C GLY A 73 13.19 -37.36 10.61
N VAL A 74 12.00 -37.34 11.24
CA VAL A 74 11.65 -38.24 12.35
C VAL A 74 11.59 -39.68 11.89
N LEU A 75 10.96 -39.97 10.75
CA LEU A 75 10.86 -41.33 10.19
C LEU A 75 12.24 -41.91 9.85
N TRP A 76 13.15 -41.09 9.32
CA TRP A 76 14.53 -41.50 9.08
C TRP A 76 15.26 -41.81 10.39
N PHE A 77 15.09 -40.96 11.40
CA PHE A 77 15.68 -41.15 12.73
C PHE A 77 15.22 -42.45 13.40
N MET A 78 13.92 -42.75 13.32
CA MET A 78 13.33 -43.97 13.89
C MET A 78 13.84 -45.27 13.26
N LYS A 79 14.35 -45.23 12.02
CA LYS A 79 14.81 -46.41 11.28
C LYS A 79 16.33 -46.59 11.27
N GLY A 80 17.13 -45.61 11.72
CA GLY A 80 18.49 -45.44 11.17
C GLY A 80 19.70 -45.43 12.10
N THR A 81 19.62 -45.10 13.40
CA THR A 81 20.88 -44.78 14.13
C THR A 81 20.88 -45.11 15.63
N SER A 82 22.02 -45.63 16.11
CA SER A 82 22.50 -45.61 17.51
C SER A 82 22.89 -44.20 17.99
N ALA A 83 22.24 -43.15 17.46
CA ALA A 83 22.57 -41.77 17.73
C ALA A 83 22.30 -41.42 19.20
N LEU A 84 23.28 -40.77 19.83
CA LEU A 84 23.28 -40.41 21.26
C LEU A 84 21.99 -39.67 21.69
N PRO A 85 21.55 -39.86 22.95
CA PRO A 85 20.36 -39.20 23.52
C PRO A 85 20.39 -37.66 23.40
N LEU A 86 21.57 -37.06 23.24
CA LEU A 86 21.77 -35.63 23.07
C LEU A 86 21.14 -35.09 21.77
N VAL A 87 21.25 -35.82 20.65
CA VAL A 87 20.70 -35.39 19.35
C VAL A 87 19.17 -35.46 19.39
N SER A 88 18.62 -36.52 19.99
CA SER A 88 17.18 -36.65 20.25
C SER A 88 16.65 -35.51 21.13
N LEU A 89 17.39 -35.13 22.18
CA LEU A 89 17.02 -34.03 23.08
C LEU A 89 17.08 -32.67 22.38
N MET A 90 18.08 -32.43 21.53
CA MET A 90 18.18 -31.20 20.74
C MET A 90 17.05 -31.06 19.72
N ILE A 91 16.71 -32.17 19.05
CA ILE A 91 15.58 -32.21 18.11
C ILE A 91 14.27 -31.95 18.87
N LEU A 92 14.02 -32.66 19.98
CA LEU A 92 12.84 -32.46 20.82
C LEU A 92 12.75 -31.02 21.36
N GLY A 93 13.89 -30.43 21.74
CA GLY A 93 14.00 -29.02 22.16
C GLY A 93 13.66 -28.05 21.03
N CYS A 94 14.15 -28.29 19.81
CA CYS A 94 13.74 -27.52 18.62
C CYS A 94 12.25 -27.67 18.32
N PHE A 95 11.69 -28.87 18.45
CA PHE A 95 10.25 -29.11 18.29
C PHE A 95 9.42 -28.41 19.36
N ALA A 96 9.85 -28.42 20.62
CA ALA A 96 9.20 -27.73 21.71
C ALA A 96 9.28 -26.20 21.51
N LEU A 97 10.42 -25.69 21.04
CA LEU A 97 10.59 -24.27 20.72
C LEU A 97 9.72 -23.86 19.51
N LEU A 98 9.75 -24.63 18.43
CA LEU A 98 8.90 -24.38 17.25
C LEU A 98 7.42 -24.53 17.60
N GLY A 99 7.06 -25.51 18.44
CA GLY A 99 5.71 -25.72 18.93
C GLY A 99 5.21 -24.59 19.83
N THR A 100 6.05 -24.09 20.74
CA THR A 100 5.72 -22.92 21.57
C THR A 100 5.60 -21.65 20.73
N MET A 101 6.42 -21.47 19.69
CA MET A 101 6.26 -20.37 18.72
C MET A 101 5.01 -20.53 17.82
N ALA A 102 4.61 -21.76 17.50
CA ALA A 102 3.39 -22.04 16.74
C ALA A 102 2.10 -21.88 17.56
N LEU A 103 2.16 -22.20 18.86
CA LEU A 103 1.05 -22.09 19.82
C LEU A 103 0.93 -20.68 20.42
N ASN A 104 2.02 -19.93 20.51
CA ASN A 104 2.04 -18.50 20.83
C ASN A 104 2.45 -17.69 19.60
N PRO A 105 1.63 -17.66 18.53
CA PRO A 105 1.93 -16.83 17.39
C PRO A 105 1.98 -15.38 17.85
N ILE A 106 3.12 -14.73 17.62
CA ILE A 106 3.35 -13.29 17.79
C ILE A 106 2.17 -12.56 17.13
N GLN A 107 1.21 -12.12 17.94
CA GLN A 107 -0.07 -11.51 17.56
C GLN A 107 -0.69 -12.07 16.26
N ARG A 108 -1.49 -13.15 16.34
CA ARG A 108 -2.49 -13.40 15.29
C ARG A 108 -3.46 -12.24 15.26
N LEU A 109 -3.24 -11.29 14.34
CA LEU A 109 -4.32 -10.42 13.88
C LEU A 109 -5.47 -11.34 13.45
N LYS A 110 -6.71 -11.01 13.86
CA LYS A 110 -7.91 -11.77 13.44
C LYS A 110 -7.86 -12.02 11.93
N THR A 111 -8.26 -13.21 11.51
CA THR A 111 -8.37 -13.55 10.09
C THR A 111 -9.19 -12.48 9.38
N PRO A 112 -8.77 -12.03 8.19
CA PRO A 112 -9.55 -11.07 7.43
C PRO A 112 -10.94 -11.64 7.17
N ILE A 113 -11.96 -10.78 7.20
CA ILE A 113 -13.35 -11.17 6.89
C ILE A 113 -13.53 -11.39 5.39
N TYR A 114 -12.65 -10.79 4.59
CA TYR A 114 -12.59 -10.96 3.15
C TYR A 114 -11.15 -10.82 2.66
N GLN A 115 -10.78 -11.64 1.68
CA GLN A 115 -9.49 -11.57 1.02
C GLN A 115 -9.64 -11.97 -0.45
N GLU A 116 -9.12 -11.14 -1.34
CA GLU A 116 -9.07 -11.38 -2.78
C GLU A 116 -7.72 -10.90 -3.32
N GLU A 117 -7.18 -11.59 -4.32
CA GLU A 117 -6.03 -11.11 -5.09
C GLU A 117 -6.55 -10.39 -6.34
N SER A 118 -6.31 -9.08 -6.45
CA SER A 118 -6.58 -8.34 -7.68
C SER A 118 -5.42 -8.53 -8.67
N PRO A 119 -5.56 -8.12 -9.94
CA PRO A 119 -4.44 -8.07 -10.89
C PRO A 119 -3.27 -7.19 -10.43
N TYR A 120 -3.47 -6.36 -9.41
CA TYR A 120 -2.52 -5.34 -8.97
C TYR A 120 -1.94 -5.61 -7.58
N GLN A 121 -2.76 -6.11 -6.65
CA GLN A 121 -2.41 -6.22 -5.22
C GLN A 121 -3.33 -7.19 -4.47
N GLN A 122 -2.88 -7.62 -3.30
CA GLN A 122 -3.72 -8.36 -2.37
C GLN A 122 -4.67 -7.42 -1.63
N VAL A 123 -5.97 -7.61 -1.79
CA VAL A 123 -7.00 -6.82 -1.10
C VAL A 123 -7.56 -7.60 0.07
N ARG A 124 -7.52 -7.01 1.28
CA ARG A 124 -8.05 -7.64 2.51
C ARG A 124 -8.93 -6.68 3.27
N ILE A 125 -10.06 -7.19 3.72
CA ILE A 125 -10.94 -6.50 4.67
C ILE A 125 -10.75 -7.11 6.05
N ARG A 126 -10.49 -6.24 7.02
CA ARG A 126 -10.38 -6.61 8.42
C ARG A 126 -11.32 -5.76 9.24
N GLU A 127 -11.75 -6.26 10.37
CA GLU A 127 -12.51 -5.46 11.32
C GLU A 127 -12.21 -5.85 12.75
N ASP A 128 -12.43 -4.88 13.63
CA ASP A 128 -12.56 -5.09 15.06
C ASP A 128 -13.94 -4.63 15.55
N ASN A 129 -14.07 -4.39 16.86
CA ASN A 129 -15.34 -3.99 17.46
C ASN A 129 -15.78 -2.59 17.01
N LEU A 130 -14.84 -1.70 16.66
CA LEU A 130 -15.10 -0.30 16.36
C LEU A 130 -14.86 0.04 14.89
N PHE A 131 -13.90 -0.60 14.24
CA PHE A 131 -13.40 -0.18 12.94
C PHE A 131 -13.41 -1.30 11.92
N ARG A 132 -13.54 -0.90 10.66
CA ARG A 132 -13.27 -1.71 9.49
C ARG A 132 -12.09 -1.11 8.71
N TYR A 133 -11.22 -1.98 8.21
CA TYR A 133 -9.94 -1.62 7.62
C TYR A 133 -9.80 -2.22 6.23
N LEU A 134 -9.37 -1.39 5.29
CA LEU A 134 -8.92 -1.82 3.97
C LEU A 134 -7.41 -1.98 4.05
N VAL A 135 -6.95 -3.21 3.86
CA VAL A 135 -5.53 -3.53 3.87
C VAL A 135 -5.15 -4.00 2.48
N LEU A 136 -4.36 -3.18 1.78
CA LEU A 136 -3.80 -3.53 0.48
C LEU A 136 -2.37 -4.00 0.69
N ASP A 137 -2.01 -5.17 0.18
CA ASP A 137 -0.74 -5.87 0.40
C ASP A 137 -0.31 -5.98 1.87
N ARG A 138 0.35 -4.97 2.44
CA ARG A 138 0.80 -4.93 3.84
C ARG A 138 0.48 -3.63 4.55
N THR A 139 -0.18 -2.70 3.88
CA THR A 139 -0.42 -1.33 4.33
C THR A 139 -1.91 -1.12 4.62
N PHE A 140 -2.21 -0.30 5.64
CA PHE A 140 -3.57 0.17 5.91
C PHE A 140 -3.87 1.35 5.00
N HIS A 141 -4.86 1.21 4.12
CA HIS A 141 -5.23 2.25 3.15
C HIS A 141 -6.49 3.02 3.54
N ALA A 142 -7.45 2.36 4.20
CA ALA A 142 -8.65 3.01 4.69
C ALA A 142 -9.08 2.46 6.05
N THR A 143 -9.68 3.34 6.83
CA THR A 143 -10.33 3.00 8.10
C THR A 143 -11.71 3.63 8.10
N MET A 144 -12.72 2.84 8.45
CA MET A 144 -14.09 3.30 8.65
C MET A 144 -14.51 2.98 10.08
N TRP A 145 -15.05 3.98 10.75
CA TRP A 145 -15.68 3.79 12.05
C TRP A 145 -17.07 3.17 11.85
N LYS A 146 -17.35 2.04 12.50
CA LYS A 146 -18.60 1.29 12.31
C LYS A 146 -19.82 1.99 12.92
N VAL A 147 -19.62 2.88 13.90
CA VAL A 147 -20.71 3.62 14.56
C VAL A 147 -21.19 4.78 13.70
N ASP A 148 -20.24 5.49 13.07
CA ASP A 148 -20.53 6.51 12.07
C ASP A 148 -19.65 6.28 10.84
N PRO A 149 -20.15 5.47 9.88
CA PRO A 149 -19.45 5.16 8.64
C PRO A 149 -19.10 6.39 7.81
N THR A 150 -19.84 7.50 7.94
CA THR A 150 -19.62 8.71 7.13
C THR A 150 -18.54 9.64 7.69
N THR A 151 -18.15 9.46 8.96
CA THR A 151 -17.10 10.26 9.59
C THR A 151 -15.74 9.97 8.95
N LEU A 152 -15.03 11.05 8.61
CA LEU A 152 -13.64 11.00 8.17
C LEU A 152 -12.74 10.70 9.36
N PHE A 153 -12.50 9.43 9.65
CA PHE A 153 -11.70 9.02 10.81
C PHE A 153 -10.20 9.35 10.68
N LEU A 154 -9.65 9.32 9.46
CA LEU A 154 -8.23 9.56 9.23
C LEU A 154 -7.96 11.08 9.12
N PRO A 155 -7.09 11.67 9.95
CA PRO A 155 -6.88 13.13 9.98
C PRO A 155 -6.46 13.73 8.64
N TYR A 156 -5.67 13.00 7.84
CA TYR A 156 -5.25 13.48 6.52
C TYR A 156 -6.46 13.75 5.61
N SER A 157 -7.50 12.91 5.68
CA SER A 157 -8.70 13.05 4.85
C SER A 157 -9.53 14.28 5.27
N GLN A 158 -9.56 14.59 6.57
CA GLN A 158 -10.16 15.82 7.09
C GLN A 158 -9.41 17.05 6.56
N MET A 159 -8.07 17.04 6.61
CA MET A 159 -7.27 18.12 6.04
C MET A 159 -7.51 18.24 4.54
N MET A 160 -7.52 17.15 3.77
CA MET A 160 -7.76 17.19 2.33
C MET A 160 -9.10 17.84 1.95
N VAL A 161 -10.20 17.51 2.64
CA VAL A 161 -11.51 18.13 2.35
C VAL A 161 -11.55 19.60 2.76
N SER A 162 -10.68 20.07 3.66
CA SER A 162 -10.63 21.50 4.02
C SER A 162 -10.28 22.43 2.86
N SER A 163 -9.70 21.90 1.78
CA SER A 163 -9.50 22.64 0.52
C SER A 163 -10.81 23.20 -0.07
N LEU A 164 -11.96 22.62 0.25
CA LEU A 164 -13.29 23.15 -0.14
C LEU A 164 -13.55 24.57 0.36
N ALA A 165 -12.94 24.98 1.48
CA ALA A 165 -13.07 26.34 1.99
C ALA A 165 -12.42 27.40 1.10
N LEU A 166 -11.55 26.96 0.18
CA LEU A 166 -10.74 27.83 -0.65
C LEU A 166 -11.33 28.03 -2.05
N VAL A 167 -12.44 27.34 -2.34
CA VAL A 167 -13.17 27.45 -3.60
C VAL A 167 -14.58 27.92 -3.31
N SER A 168 -15.01 28.99 -3.96
CA SER A 168 -16.38 29.49 -3.84
C SER A 168 -17.34 28.61 -4.63
N GLU A 169 -18.28 27.97 -3.94
CA GLU A 169 -19.32 27.11 -4.53
C GLU A 169 -18.82 26.09 -5.58
N PRO A 170 -17.93 25.15 -5.20
CA PRO A 170 -17.46 24.11 -6.12
C PRO A 170 -18.64 23.34 -6.72
N LYS A 171 -18.62 23.14 -8.04
CA LYS A 171 -19.65 22.43 -8.80
C LYS A 171 -19.18 21.08 -9.30
N ARG A 172 -17.89 20.94 -9.63
CA ARG A 172 -17.30 19.66 -10.07
C ARG A 172 -15.99 19.35 -9.37
N GLY A 173 -15.91 18.15 -8.79
CA GLY A 173 -14.71 17.62 -8.13
C GLY A 173 -14.18 16.34 -8.80
N LEU A 174 -12.89 16.08 -8.61
CA LEU A 174 -12.23 14.84 -9.02
C LEU A 174 -11.50 14.22 -7.83
N ILE A 175 -11.65 12.91 -7.64
CA ILE A 175 -10.78 12.12 -6.76
C ILE A 175 -9.98 11.15 -7.63
N LEU A 176 -8.65 11.25 -7.57
CA LEU A 176 -7.73 10.25 -8.09
C LEU A 176 -7.30 9.33 -6.95
N GLY A 177 -7.76 8.08 -6.99
CA GLY A 177 -7.75 7.12 -5.88
C GLY A 177 -9.12 7.05 -5.22
N HIS A 178 -9.51 5.87 -4.71
CA HIS A 178 -10.78 5.70 -4.02
C HIS A 178 -10.63 5.10 -2.62
N GLY A 179 -9.74 4.11 -2.46
CA GLY A 179 -9.55 3.41 -1.20
C GLY A 179 -10.86 2.82 -0.68
N GLY A 180 -11.19 3.08 0.59
CA GLY A 180 -12.47 2.68 1.19
C GLY A 180 -13.62 3.67 0.94
N GLY A 181 -13.45 4.64 0.04
CA GLY A 181 -14.48 5.62 -0.29
C GLY A 181 -14.80 6.65 0.78
N SER A 182 -13.93 6.86 1.78
CA SER A 182 -14.21 7.78 2.89
C SER A 182 -14.48 9.23 2.43
N ILE A 183 -13.62 9.80 1.58
CA ILE A 183 -13.81 11.15 1.04
C ILE A 183 -15.07 11.22 0.18
N ALA A 184 -15.24 10.29 -0.76
CA ALA A 184 -16.40 10.24 -1.64
C ALA A 184 -17.72 10.13 -0.85
N LYS A 185 -17.79 9.21 0.10
CA LYS A 185 -18.95 9.03 0.98
C LYS A 185 -19.25 10.27 1.83
N TRP A 186 -18.22 10.93 2.36
CA TRP A 186 -18.40 12.16 3.12
C TRP A 186 -18.93 13.30 2.26
N LEU A 187 -18.41 13.45 1.03
CA LEU A 187 -18.87 14.44 0.04
C LEU A 187 -20.32 14.19 -0.37
N ALA A 188 -20.71 12.93 -0.64
CA ALA A 188 -22.09 12.58 -0.95
C ALA A 188 -23.08 13.05 0.13
N ARG A 189 -22.64 13.09 1.39
CA ARG A 189 -23.46 13.51 2.54
C ARG A 189 -23.46 15.03 2.76
N HIS A 190 -22.31 15.68 2.70
CA HIS A 190 -22.14 17.09 3.11
C HIS A 190 -22.16 18.08 1.92
N TRP A 191 -21.96 17.57 0.70
CA TRP A 191 -21.90 18.33 -0.55
C TRP A 191 -22.73 17.62 -1.63
N PRO A 192 -24.04 17.41 -1.41
CA PRO A 192 -24.88 16.58 -2.29
C PRO A 192 -25.03 17.15 -3.71
N ASP A 193 -24.81 18.45 -3.89
CA ASP A 193 -24.89 19.14 -5.19
C ASP A 193 -23.55 19.14 -5.96
N LEU A 194 -22.46 18.66 -5.35
CA LEU A 194 -21.14 18.60 -5.99
C LEU A 194 -21.09 17.40 -6.93
N GLU A 195 -20.87 17.62 -8.21
CA GLU A 195 -20.67 16.54 -9.19
C GLU A 195 -19.26 15.96 -9.01
N MET A 196 -19.14 14.64 -8.91
CA MET A 196 -17.88 13.98 -8.55
C MET A 196 -17.50 12.94 -9.58
N ASP A 197 -16.28 13.05 -10.11
CA ASP A 197 -15.61 11.95 -10.79
C ASP A 197 -14.68 11.26 -9.78
N ILE A 198 -14.80 9.94 -9.62
CA ILE A 198 -13.95 9.12 -8.74
C ILE A 198 -13.21 8.11 -9.61
N VAL A 199 -11.89 8.16 -9.61
CA VAL A 199 -11.05 7.34 -10.49
C VAL A 199 -10.19 6.40 -9.66
N GLU A 200 -10.42 5.10 -9.80
CA GLU A 200 -9.69 4.04 -9.11
C GLU A 200 -9.19 3.03 -10.13
N PHE A 201 -7.94 2.61 -10.05
CA PHE A 201 -7.39 1.70 -11.05
C PHE A 201 -7.71 0.23 -10.72
N ASP A 202 -7.94 -0.08 -9.44
CA ASP A 202 -8.23 -1.44 -9.00
C ASP A 202 -9.76 -1.67 -8.85
N PRO A 203 -10.39 -2.46 -9.75
CA PRO A 203 -11.83 -2.74 -9.65
C PRO A 203 -12.22 -3.47 -8.36
N VAL A 204 -11.29 -4.21 -7.74
CA VAL A 204 -11.56 -4.87 -6.46
C VAL A 204 -11.72 -3.84 -5.36
N VAL A 205 -10.89 -2.78 -5.36
CA VAL A 205 -10.98 -1.69 -4.37
C VAL A 205 -12.32 -0.96 -4.48
N VAL A 206 -12.80 -0.69 -5.70
CA VAL A 206 -14.13 -0.11 -5.93
C VAL A 206 -15.23 -0.97 -5.32
N ARG A 207 -15.25 -2.27 -5.62
CA ARG A 207 -16.25 -3.20 -5.04
C ARG A 207 -16.16 -3.26 -3.52
N MET A 208 -14.95 -3.27 -2.97
CA MET A 208 -14.77 -3.28 -1.51
C MET A 208 -15.32 -2.01 -0.87
N ALA A 209 -15.18 -0.84 -1.50
CA ALA A 209 -15.75 0.40 -1.01
C ALA A 209 -17.29 0.31 -0.89
N GLU A 210 -17.93 -0.29 -1.89
CA GLU A 210 -19.39 -0.48 -1.92
C GLU A 210 -19.86 -1.56 -0.93
N GLU A 211 -19.29 -2.77 -1.00
CA GLU A 211 -19.73 -3.92 -0.22
C GLU A 211 -19.36 -3.84 1.27
N TYR A 212 -18.18 -3.30 1.57
CA TYR A 212 -17.60 -3.32 2.91
C TYR A 212 -17.46 -1.94 3.55
N PHE A 213 -17.40 -0.85 2.79
CA PHE A 213 -17.27 0.50 3.36
C PHE A 213 -18.53 1.36 3.21
N GLU A 214 -19.68 0.75 2.92
CA GLU A 214 -20.99 1.42 2.90
C GLU A 214 -21.03 2.64 1.96
N TYR A 215 -20.16 2.66 0.95
CA TYR A 215 -20.21 3.70 -0.06
C TYR A 215 -21.26 3.34 -1.11
N HIS A 216 -22.38 4.06 -1.08
CA HIS A 216 -23.44 3.93 -2.08
C HIS A 216 -23.40 5.18 -2.95
N PRO A 217 -22.76 5.12 -4.14
CA PRO A 217 -22.58 6.31 -4.97
C PRO A 217 -23.95 6.89 -5.38
N PRO A 218 -24.22 8.18 -5.10
CA PRO A 218 -25.39 8.85 -5.64
C PRO A 218 -25.25 9.10 -7.15
N ALA A 219 -26.32 9.55 -7.81
CA ALA A 219 -26.35 9.73 -9.27
C ALA A 219 -25.30 10.73 -9.80
N ASN A 220 -24.88 11.69 -8.98
CA ASN A 220 -23.86 12.70 -9.28
C ASN A 220 -22.43 12.24 -8.97
N HIS A 221 -22.23 10.99 -8.56
CA HIS A 221 -20.91 10.39 -8.36
C HIS A 221 -20.64 9.36 -9.46
N HIS A 222 -19.65 9.65 -10.30
CA HIS A 222 -19.27 8.83 -11.44
C HIS A 222 -17.98 8.09 -11.14
N ILE A 223 -18.05 6.76 -11.01
CA ILE A 223 -16.90 5.91 -10.72
C ILE A 223 -16.29 5.40 -12.02
N PHE A 224 -14.98 5.60 -12.18
CA PHE A 224 -14.20 5.14 -13.33
C PHE A 224 -13.11 4.17 -12.87
N VAL A 225 -13.19 2.93 -13.35
CA VAL A 225 -12.11 1.95 -13.18
C VAL A 225 -11.01 2.22 -14.21
N LYS A 226 -10.04 3.08 -13.86
CA LYS A 226 -8.97 3.51 -14.78
C LYS A 226 -7.76 4.03 -14.01
N ASP A 227 -6.58 3.98 -14.64
CA ASP A 227 -5.43 4.75 -14.16
C ASP A 227 -5.73 6.27 -14.21
N GLY A 228 -5.37 6.98 -13.14
CA GLY A 228 -5.68 8.41 -12.98
C GLY A 228 -5.08 9.30 -14.07
N ARG A 229 -3.85 9.02 -14.51
CA ARG A 229 -3.23 9.78 -15.59
C ARG A 229 -3.85 9.45 -16.93
N ALA A 230 -4.16 8.18 -17.19
CA ALA A 230 -4.87 7.76 -18.38
C ALA A 230 -6.31 8.30 -18.44
N PHE A 231 -6.95 8.53 -17.29
CA PHE A 231 -8.23 9.22 -17.20
C PHE A 231 -8.10 10.68 -17.62
N LEU A 232 -7.19 11.44 -16.99
CA LEU A 232 -6.96 12.85 -17.33
C LEU A 232 -6.64 13.05 -18.81
N ASN A 233 -5.79 12.20 -19.40
CA ASN A 233 -5.48 12.28 -20.84
C ASN A 233 -6.67 12.04 -21.77
N ALA A 234 -7.75 11.39 -21.30
CA ALA A 234 -8.90 11.02 -22.12
C ALA A 234 -10.11 11.92 -21.91
N THR A 235 -10.21 12.58 -20.75
CA THR A 235 -11.32 13.48 -20.44
C THR A 235 -11.05 14.89 -20.97
N ASN A 236 -12.13 15.63 -21.25
CA ASN A 236 -12.06 17.08 -21.53
C ASN A 236 -12.64 17.90 -20.38
N HIS A 237 -13.05 17.26 -19.28
CA HIS A 237 -13.59 17.94 -18.11
C HIS A 237 -12.50 18.70 -17.36
N THR A 238 -12.90 19.83 -16.79
CA THR A 238 -12.11 20.59 -15.83
C THR A 238 -12.83 20.61 -14.48
N TYR A 239 -12.06 20.81 -13.41
CA TYR A 239 -12.50 20.60 -12.04
C TYR A 239 -12.24 21.82 -11.17
N ASP A 240 -13.15 22.10 -10.26
CA ASP A 240 -13.00 23.15 -9.25
C ASP A 240 -12.11 22.66 -8.11
N VAL A 241 -12.23 21.38 -7.76
CA VAL A 241 -11.44 20.75 -6.70
C VAL A 241 -10.93 19.39 -7.15
N MET A 242 -9.64 19.12 -6.96
CA MET A 242 -9.04 17.83 -7.26
C MET A 242 -8.37 17.26 -6.01
N TRP A 243 -8.68 16.03 -5.64
CA TRP A 243 -8.02 15.27 -4.58
C TRP A 243 -7.19 14.16 -5.19
N ILE A 244 -5.88 14.20 -4.97
CA ILE A 244 -4.96 13.14 -5.41
C ILE A 244 -4.56 12.34 -4.17
N ASP A 245 -5.21 11.18 -4.02
CA ASP A 245 -5.04 10.23 -2.92
C ASP A 245 -4.68 8.83 -3.47
N ALA A 246 -3.74 8.81 -4.42
CA ALA A 246 -3.34 7.60 -5.12
C ALA A 246 -2.13 6.95 -4.43
N PHE A 247 -2.32 5.75 -3.89
CA PHE A 247 -1.26 4.94 -3.30
C PHE A 247 -1.16 3.58 -3.97
N ALA A 248 0.06 3.14 -4.28
CA ALA A 248 0.36 1.77 -4.65
C ALA A 248 1.46 1.23 -3.73
N ARG A 249 1.13 0.25 -2.88
CA ARG A 249 2.01 -0.27 -1.82
C ARG A 249 2.45 0.84 -0.86
N ASP A 250 3.76 1.05 -0.75
CA ASP A 250 4.41 1.99 0.17
C ASP A 250 4.69 3.36 -0.49
N MET A 251 4.25 3.60 -1.73
CA MET A 251 4.58 4.83 -2.49
C MET A 251 3.44 5.31 -3.40
N ILE A 252 3.54 6.57 -3.87
CA ILE A 252 2.76 7.05 -5.01
C ILE A 252 3.40 6.46 -6.29
N PRO A 253 2.61 5.93 -7.25
CA PRO A 253 3.15 5.52 -8.55
C PRO A 253 3.97 6.65 -9.21
N PHE A 254 5.16 6.31 -9.72
CA PHE A 254 6.11 7.32 -10.20
C PHE A 254 5.49 8.26 -11.25
N HIS A 255 4.65 7.73 -12.15
CA HIS A 255 4.02 8.47 -13.23
C HIS A 255 2.95 9.47 -12.77
N LEU A 256 2.59 9.46 -11.47
CA LEU A 256 1.74 10.43 -10.79
C LEU A 256 2.54 11.44 -9.94
N THR A 257 3.87 11.43 -10.06
CA THR A 257 4.78 12.32 -9.30
C THR A 257 5.70 13.13 -10.22
N THR A 258 5.44 13.16 -11.53
CA THR A 258 6.27 13.84 -12.54
C THR A 258 5.77 15.24 -12.88
N THR A 259 6.65 16.07 -13.45
CA THR A 259 6.30 17.41 -13.96
C THR A 259 5.20 17.33 -15.02
N GLU A 260 5.23 16.33 -15.90
CA GLU A 260 4.22 16.12 -16.93
C GLU A 260 2.85 15.81 -16.32
N PHE A 261 2.82 15.00 -15.26
CA PHE A 261 1.59 14.72 -14.54
C PHE A 261 1.03 15.95 -13.84
N TYR A 262 1.84 16.70 -13.09
CA TYR A 262 1.34 17.91 -12.42
C TYR A 262 0.94 19.01 -13.42
N SER A 263 1.61 19.09 -14.58
CA SER A 263 1.19 19.96 -15.68
C SER A 263 -0.16 19.52 -16.25
N LEU A 264 -0.40 18.21 -16.36
CA LEU A 264 -1.71 17.67 -16.76
C LEU A 264 -2.78 18.02 -15.72
N VAL A 265 -2.52 17.81 -14.43
CA VAL A 265 -3.41 18.23 -13.34
C VAL A 265 -3.73 19.72 -13.43
N ARG A 266 -2.73 20.58 -13.62
CA ARG A 266 -2.92 22.03 -13.75
C ARG A 266 -3.81 22.42 -14.92
N ARG A 267 -3.74 21.70 -16.05
CA ARG A 267 -4.60 21.92 -17.23
C ARG A 267 -6.06 21.52 -17.01
N HIS A 268 -6.30 20.52 -16.16
CA HIS A 268 -7.66 20.09 -15.80
C HIS A 268 -8.23 20.86 -14.60
N LEU A 269 -7.45 21.72 -13.97
CA LEU A 269 -7.91 22.57 -12.88
C LEU A 269 -8.49 23.88 -13.44
N ASN A 270 -9.71 24.23 -13.02
CA ASN A 270 -10.32 25.52 -13.35
C ASN A 270 -9.43 26.69 -12.85
N PRO A 271 -9.56 27.90 -13.43
CA PRO A 271 -8.76 29.05 -13.02
C PRO A 271 -8.76 29.30 -11.51
N GLU A 272 -9.93 29.25 -10.87
CA GLU A 272 -10.12 29.43 -9.42
C GLU A 272 -10.03 28.12 -8.61
N GLY A 273 -9.64 27.03 -9.27
CA GLY A 273 -9.66 25.70 -8.67
C GLY A 273 -8.48 25.45 -7.72
N ILE A 274 -8.62 24.40 -6.92
CA ILE A 274 -7.59 23.93 -6.00
C ILE A 274 -7.33 22.44 -6.15
N VAL A 275 -6.07 22.03 -6.00
CA VAL A 275 -5.67 20.64 -5.87
C VAL A 275 -5.14 20.37 -4.46
N ALA A 276 -5.60 19.27 -3.87
CA ALA A 276 -5.10 18.70 -2.62
C ALA A 276 -4.42 17.35 -2.91
N VAL A 277 -3.14 17.23 -2.57
CA VAL A 277 -2.35 16.01 -2.80
C VAL A 277 -1.91 15.41 -1.47
N ASN A 278 -2.12 14.10 -1.30
CA ASN A 278 -1.63 13.35 -0.16
C ASN A 278 -0.33 12.62 -0.51
N LEU A 279 0.70 12.78 0.32
CA LEU A 279 1.94 12.01 0.26
C LEU A 279 2.20 11.34 1.61
N ALA A 280 2.20 10.01 1.61
CA ALA A 280 2.61 9.24 2.78
C ALA A 280 4.09 9.47 3.09
N SER A 281 4.41 9.65 4.38
CA SER A 281 5.76 9.85 4.90
C SER A 281 5.94 9.05 6.19
N SER A 282 7.04 8.30 6.30
CA SER A 282 7.37 7.57 7.54
C SER A 282 8.12 8.43 8.57
N GLY A 283 8.39 9.71 8.26
CA GLY A 283 9.08 10.64 9.13
C GLY A 283 10.60 10.37 9.29
N LYS A 284 11.20 9.53 8.44
CA LYS A 284 12.64 9.24 8.42
C LYS A 284 13.38 10.18 7.45
N GLU A 285 14.71 10.27 7.57
CA GLU A 285 15.56 11.13 6.72
C GLU A 285 15.36 10.88 5.21
N GLY A 286 15.21 9.61 4.80
CA GLY A 286 14.90 9.24 3.41
C GLY A 286 13.53 9.72 2.91
N ASP A 287 12.55 9.92 3.79
CA ASP A 287 11.26 10.50 3.42
C ASP A 287 11.36 11.99 3.11
N LEU A 288 12.31 12.71 3.73
CA LEU A 288 12.48 14.14 3.50
C LEU A 288 13.02 14.41 2.09
N ALA A 289 13.97 13.59 1.60
CA ALA A 289 14.49 13.70 0.24
C ALA A 289 13.40 13.42 -0.82
N ARG A 290 12.57 12.39 -0.59
CA ARG A 290 11.41 12.10 -1.43
C ARG A 290 10.41 13.25 -1.44
N ALA A 291 10.04 13.74 -0.26
CA ALA A 291 9.10 14.84 -0.12
C ALA A 291 9.63 16.12 -0.79
N ALA A 292 10.93 16.42 -0.64
CA ALA A 292 11.57 17.53 -1.32
C ALA A 292 11.50 17.39 -2.84
N ALA A 293 11.77 16.20 -3.39
CA ALA A 293 11.67 15.95 -4.83
C ALA A 293 10.23 16.14 -5.36
N VAL A 294 9.23 15.58 -4.66
CA VAL A 294 7.82 15.77 -5.00
C VAL A 294 7.44 17.25 -4.97
N VAL A 295 7.85 17.99 -3.94
CA VAL A 295 7.58 19.43 -3.83
C VAL A 295 8.21 20.23 -4.94
N GLN A 296 9.50 20.00 -5.26
CA GLN A 296 10.16 20.73 -6.34
C GLN A 296 9.54 20.41 -7.71
N THR A 297 9.03 19.20 -7.87
CA THR A 297 8.33 18.77 -9.08
C THR A 297 6.94 19.41 -9.19
N MET A 298 6.16 19.41 -8.11
CA MET A 298 4.85 20.08 -8.05
C MET A 298 4.99 21.58 -8.33
N ARG A 299 6.05 22.23 -7.83
CA ARG A 299 6.34 23.65 -8.06
C ARG A 299 6.51 24.04 -9.51
N GLN A 300 6.81 23.09 -10.40
CA GLN A 300 6.87 23.36 -11.84
C GLN A 300 5.50 23.72 -12.42
N ALA A 301 4.41 23.19 -11.85
CA ALA A 301 3.03 23.46 -12.28
C ALA A 301 2.25 24.37 -11.31
N PHE A 302 2.63 24.37 -10.03
CA PHE A 302 2.00 25.13 -8.95
C PHE A 302 3.05 25.92 -8.16
N PRO A 303 3.37 27.16 -8.57
CA PRO A 303 4.48 27.93 -7.99
C PRO A 303 4.36 28.13 -6.47
N VAL A 304 3.13 28.28 -5.98
CA VAL A 304 2.84 28.42 -4.55
C VAL A 304 2.18 27.13 -4.05
N LEU A 305 2.76 26.56 -2.98
CA LEU A 305 2.23 25.39 -2.30
C LEU A 305 2.12 25.68 -0.81
N THR A 306 1.00 25.30 -0.22
CA THR A 306 0.86 25.19 1.24
C THR A 306 0.99 23.74 1.64
N THR A 307 1.74 23.44 2.71
CA THR A 307 1.97 22.07 3.19
C THR A 307 1.56 21.90 4.64
N PHE A 308 0.92 20.77 4.95
CA PHE A 308 0.55 20.34 6.29
C PHE A 308 1.15 18.97 6.60
N GLY A 309 1.80 18.84 7.77
CA GLY A 309 2.35 17.58 8.26
C GLY A 309 1.37 16.90 9.22
N VAL A 310 0.42 16.17 8.68
CA VAL A 310 -0.69 15.58 9.45
C VAL A 310 -0.28 14.24 10.03
N GLU A 311 -0.30 14.11 11.36
CA GLU A 311 0.01 12.84 12.02
C GLU A 311 -1.20 11.89 11.98
N GLY A 312 -0.94 10.65 11.56
CA GLY A 312 -1.94 9.59 11.54
C GLY A 312 -2.09 8.90 12.90
N PRO A 313 -3.17 8.12 13.10
CA PRO A 313 -3.38 7.38 14.35
C PRO A 313 -2.41 6.19 14.53
N TRP A 314 -1.69 5.80 13.48
CA TRP A 314 -0.80 4.65 13.46
C TRP A 314 0.65 5.04 13.75
N LYS A 315 1.39 4.16 14.43
CA LYS A 315 2.82 4.35 14.68
C LYS A 315 3.65 3.58 13.65
N THR A 316 4.67 4.24 13.11
CA THR A 316 5.69 3.62 12.25
C THR A 316 6.99 3.53 13.04
N GLY A 317 7.18 2.44 13.79
CA GLY A 317 8.27 2.34 14.76
C GLY A 317 7.99 3.19 16.01
N MET A 318 8.91 4.11 16.36
CA MET A 318 8.76 4.98 17.54
C MET A 318 8.03 6.30 17.26
N THR A 319 7.80 6.66 15.99
CA THR A 319 7.17 7.90 15.57
C THR A 319 5.78 7.65 14.95
N PRO A 320 4.81 8.56 15.10
CA PRO A 320 3.55 8.49 14.36
C PRO A 320 3.81 8.52 12.85
N ALA A 321 3.04 7.76 12.07
CA ALA A 321 3.00 7.90 10.62
C ALA A 321 2.57 9.34 10.26
N LYS A 322 3.16 9.94 9.22
CA LYS A 322 2.84 11.30 8.80
C LYS A 322 2.33 11.31 7.37
N ASN A 323 1.27 12.05 7.12
CA ASN A 323 0.80 12.40 5.78
C ASN A 323 1.17 13.85 5.52
N LEU A 324 1.87 14.10 4.42
CA LEU A 324 2.11 15.44 3.92
C LEU A 324 0.97 15.79 2.97
N ILE A 325 0.16 16.78 3.36
CA ILE A 325 -0.92 17.29 2.53
C ILE A 325 -0.48 18.58 1.88
N PHE A 326 -0.54 18.64 0.56
CA PHE A 326 -0.18 19.81 -0.24
C PHE A 326 -1.42 20.44 -0.86
N PHE A 327 -1.57 21.74 -0.73
CA PHE A 327 -2.52 22.54 -1.50
C PHE A 327 -1.79 23.38 -2.54
N GLY A 328 -2.29 23.35 -3.77
CA GLY A 328 -1.83 24.19 -4.88
C GLY A 328 -3.01 24.67 -5.72
N GLY A 329 -2.86 25.82 -6.38
CA GLY A 329 -3.91 26.45 -7.18
C GLY A 329 -4.10 27.92 -6.85
N HIS A 330 -4.99 28.58 -7.58
CA HIS A 330 -5.13 30.04 -7.57
C HIS A 330 -5.48 30.62 -6.20
N ALA A 331 -6.35 29.92 -5.46
CA ALA A 331 -6.76 30.34 -4.13
C ALA A 331 -5.59 30.46 -3.15
N ILE A 332 -4.55 29.62 -3.27
CA ILE A 332 -3.37 29.69 -2.37
C ILE A 332 -2.34 30.72 -2.88
N GLU A 333 -2.36 31.05 -4.16
CA GLU A 333 -1.45 32.06 -4.76
C GLU A 333 -1.82 33.49 -4.35
N HIS A 334 -3.11 33.77 -4.15
CA HIS A 334 -3.63 35.13 -3.92
C HIS A 334 -4.18 35.35 -2.51
N GLU A 335 -4.38 34.30 -1.73
CA GLU A 335 -4.89 34.40 -0.37
C GLU A 335 -3.76 34.48 0.65
N SER A 336 -3.89 35.40 1.61
CA SER A 336 -2.97 35.42 2.75
C SER A 336 -3.13 34.17 3.61
N GLU A 337 -2.09 33.78 4.33
CA GLU A 337 -2.14 32.65 5.26
C GLU A 337 -3.29 32.78 6.28
N ASN A 338 -3.46 33.97 6.85
CA ASN A 338 -4.55 34.25 7.79
C ASN A 338 -5.93 34.13 7.11
N GLY A 339 -6.03 34.47 5.82
CA GLY A 339 -7.23 34.30 5.02
C GLY A 339 -7.58 32.83 4.80
N VAL A 340 -6.60 31.99 4.46
CA VAL A 340 -6.77 30.53 4.34
C VAL A 340 -7.26 29.94 5.66
N VAL A 341 -6.62 30.27 6.77
CA VAL A 341 -6.99 29.82 8.13
C VAL A 341 -8.41 30.28 8.49
N ALA A 342 -8.75 31.54 8.21
CA ALA A 342 -10.07 32.09 8.51
C ALA A 342 -11.17 31.40 7.71
N LYS A 343 -10.99 31.20 6.40
CA LYS A 343 -11.96 30.50 5.54
C LYS A 343 -12.22 29.06 5.99
N ILE A 344 -11.15 28.32 6.29
CA ILE A 344 -11.28 26.93 6.78
C ILE A 344 -11.99 26.90 8.13
N THR A 345 -11.63 27.81 9.04
CA THR A 345 -12.23 27.89 10.38
C THR A 345 -13.71 28.25 10.30
N ASP A 346 -14.09 29.25 9.49
CA ASP A 346 -15.48 29.66 9.30
C ASP A 346 -16.33 28.52 8.73
N MET A 347 -15.85 27.84 7.69
CA MET A 347 -16.57 26.72 7.08
C MET A 347 -16.71 25.51 8.02
N ALA A 348 -15.70 25.25 8.86
CA ALA A 348 -15.78 24.24 9.91
C ALA A 348 -16.79 24.61 11.00
N MET A 349 -16.78 25.86 11.48
CA MET A 349 -17.75 26.36 12.47
C MET A 349 -19.20 26.31 11.94
N ASN A 350 -19.38 26.50 10.64
CA ASN A 350 -20.66 26.34 9.94
C ASN A 350 -21.01 24.87 9.61
N GLN A 351 -20.30 23.89 10.18
CA GLN A 351 -20.51 22.44 10.03
C GLN A 351 -20.47 21.93 8.57
N ARG A 352 -19.82 22.68 7.68
CA ARG A 352 -19.59 22.26 6.28
C ARG A 352 -18.25 21.54 6.08
N LEU A 353 -17.40 21.54 7.10
CA LEU A 353 -16.15 20.78 7.21
C LEU A 353 -16.08 20.08 8.57
N PRO A 354 -15.24 19.02 8.71
CA PRO A 354 -14.97 18.42 10.02
C PRO A 354 -14.38 19.46 10.99
N MET A 355 -14.83 19.49 12.24
CA MET A 355 -14.35 20.46 13.23
C MET A 355 -12.86 20.28 13.57
N GLU A 356 -12.36 19.04 13.44
CA GLU A 356 -10.98 18.68 13.66
C GLU A 356 -10.01 19.42 12.73
N THR A 357 -10.47 19.90 11.57
CA THR A 357 -9.61 20.65 10.63
C THR A 357 -9.00 21.89 11.28
N ILE A 358 -9.72 22.55 12.19
CA ILE A 358 -9.24 23.72 12.93
C ILE A 358 -7.96 23.38 13.71
N ALA A 359 -7.93 22.23 14.38
CA ALA A 359 -6.74 21.77 15.09
C ALA A 359 -5.62 21.42 14.11
N LEU A 360 -5.96 20.82 12.97
CA LEU A 360 -4.99 20.42 11.96
C LEU A 360 -4.32 21.61 11.25
N LEU A 361 -4.92 22.81 11.25
CA LEU A 361 -4.27 24.02 10.68
C LEU A 361 -2.93 24.33 11.36
N SER A 362 -2.79 23.99 12.64
CA SER A 362 -1.53 24.14 13.40
C SER A 362 -0.40 23.24 12.89
N THR A 363 -0.72 22.20 12.10
CA THR A 363 0.26 21.28 11.51
C THR A 363 0.92 21.82 10.24
N ARG A 364 0.59 23.06 9.84
CA ARG A 364 1.19 23.73 8.69
C ARG A 364 2.71 23.78 8.84
N ARG A 365 3.41 23.37 7.80
CA ARG A 365 4.87 23.48 7.73
C ARG A 365 5.26 24.93 7.42
N THR A 366 6.02 25.54 8.32
CA THR A 366 6.60 26.89 8.15
C THR A 366 8.05 26.86 7.66
N GLU A 367 8.73 25.74 7.85
CA GLU A 367 10.09 25.54 7.39
C GLU A 367 10.17 25.40 5.86
N PRO A 368 11.14 26.06 5.19
CA PRO A 368 11.40 25.86 3.78
C PRO A 368 11.68 24.39 3.44
N TRP A 369 11.30 24.01 2.23
CA TRP A 369 11.67 22.71 1.66
C TRP A 369 13.14 22.75 1.21
N PRO A 370 13.95 21.73 1.56
CA PRO A 370 15.30 21.64 1.02
C PRO A 370 15.28 21.48 -0.51
N PRO A 371 16.41 21.71 -1.19
CA PRO A 371 16.55 21.37 -2.60
C PRO A 371 16.20 19.90 -2.84
N GLY A 372 15.49 19.63 -3.93
CA GLY A 372 15.05 18.29 -4.33
C GLY A 372 15.21 18.14 -5.83
N VAL A 373 15.34 16.90 -6.29
CA VAL A 373 15.43 16.62 -7.72
C VAL A 373 14.04 16.76 -8.34
N VAL A 374 13.96 17.35 -9.53
CA VAL A 374 12.72 17.41 -10.31
C VAL A 374 12.52 16.07 -10.99
N LEU A 375 11.34 15.47 -10.80
CA LEU A 375 10.96 14.20 -11.38
C LEU A 375 10.26 14.46 -12.72
N SER A 376 10.70 13.79 -13.78
CA SER A 376 10.04 13.79 -15.09
C SER A 376 9.73 12.37 -15.53
N ASP A 377 8.93 12.23 -16.58
CA ASP A 377 8.68 10.92 -17.20
C ASP A 377 9.98 10.22 -17.64
N ASP A 378 10.97 11.00 -18.09
CA ASP A 378 12.29 10.51 -18.48
C ASP A 378 13.24 10.31 -17.29
N PHE A 379 12.90 10.83 -16.10
CA PHE A 379 13.75 10.80 -14.91
C PHE A 379 12.94 10.73 -13.60
N ALA A 380 12.68 9.50 -13.14
CA ALA A 380 12.05 9.23 -11.85
C ALA A 380 12.76 8.07 -11.11
N PRO A 381 13.85 8.35 -10.37
CA PRO A 381 14.63 7.30 -9.73
C PRO A 381 13.81 6.56 -8.67
N TYR A 382 13.60 5.26 -8.88
CA TYR A 382 12.75 4.41 -8.05
C TYR A 382 13.19 4.35 -6.57
N ASP A 383 14.50 4.31 -6.31
CA ASP A 383 15.04 4.27 -4.94
C ASP A 383 14.68 5.53 -4.12
N LEU A 384 14.63 6.68 -4.78
CA LEU A 384 14.21 7.95 -4.16
C LEU A 384 12.71 7.90 -3.80
N LEU A 385 11.88 7.31 -4.66
CA LEU A 385 10.44 7.15 -4.41
C LEU A 385 10.15 6.15 -3.28
N LEU A 386 11.04 5.18 -3.07
CA LEU A 386 11.02 4.29 -1.90
C LEU A 386 11.50 4.96 -0.60
N GLY A 387 12.06 6.17 -0.67
CA GLY A 387 12.68 6.82 0.49
C GLY A 387 13.93 6.09 0.99
N ARG A 388 14.64 5.35 0.12
CA ARG A 388 15.91 4.68 0.45
C ARG A 388 17.09 5.61 0.19
N GLU A 389 18.07 5.62 1.09
CA GLU A 389 19.26 6.44 0.91
C GLU A 389 20.20 5.91 -0.18
N ARG A 390 20.89 6.84 -0.84
CA ARG A 390 21.99 6.57 -1.78
C ARG A 390 23.20 5.88 -1.11
N SER A 391 23.33 5.98 0.22
CA SER A 391 24.41 5.37 1.02
C SER A 391 24.34 3.84 1.08
N GLN A 392 23.16 3.25 0.82
CA GLN A 392 22.96 1.79 0.79
C GLN A 392 23.21 1.16 -0.59
N LEU A 393 23.69 1.95 -1.56
CA LEU A 393 23.97 1.52 -2.93
C LEU A 393 25.48 1.32 -3.21
N VAL A 394 26.31 1.39 -2.16
CA VAL A 394 27.73 1.01 -2.21
C VAL A 394 27.99 -0.03 -1.13
N GLU A 395 27.54 -1.26 -1.38
CA GLU A 395 28.16 -2.49 -0.85
C GLU A 395 27.92 -3.66 -1.82
#